data_AF-A0A6H5KMA6-F1
#
_entry.id   AF-A0A6H5KMA6-F1
#
_cell.length_a   1.000
_cell.length_b   1.000
_cell.length_c   1.000
_cell.angle_alpha   90.00
_cell.angle_beta   90.00
_cell.angle_gamma   90.00
#
_symmetry.space_group_name_H-M   'P 1'
#
loop_
_entity.id
_entity.type
_entity.pdbx_description
1 polymer ?
#
loop_
_entity_poly.entity_id
_entity_poly.type
_entity_poly.pdbx_seq_one_letter_code
_entity_poly.pdbx_strand_id
1 'polypeptide(L)'
;MQRFSLREIFINLRLNLPECVALIATQDTGRKMLGHRQVEGTFPDGTKLVTIHVPICKEDGDLALALQGSFLPVPDLSVFGDSEGETISLGEVLTPEGEQLEINKGRPTLSLSVTNMGDRPIQVGSHFHFVETNKELRFDRRRAYGKRLHVLAGTAVRFEPGDTKTVTLVDIAGNRVIRGGNGKKAVLFLWVLFQDQRVESYRYLMFGIDLEVRVESDYTVYGDECKFGGGKVLREGMGQATGVGAAEALETVITNALVLDYTGIFKADVGMKGGLISGLGKAGNPDVMEGVTPGMTVGVNTEVIAGEGLIITAGGMDAHVHFICPQICDEVGVPMLSLLLVLADIRSAW
;
A
#
# COMPACT_ATOMS: atom_id res chain seq x y z
N MET A 1 -6.92 29.02 -0.47
CA MET A 1 -7.27 28.05 0.60
C MET A 1 -6.66 28.42 1.95
N GLN A 2 -5.33 28.48 2.14
CA GLN A 2 -4.72 28.79 3.45
C GLN A 2 -5.28 30.05 4.15
N ARG A 3 -5.38 31.19 3.43
CA ARG A 3 -5.98 32.43 3.98
C ARG A 3 -7.49 32.35 4.27
N PHE A 4 -8.18 31.38 3.68
CA PHE A 4 -9.62 31.16 3.89
C PHE A 4 -9.83 30.39 5.19
N SER A 5 -9.11 29.28 5.38
CA SER A 5 -9.12 28.51 6.62
C SER A 5 -8.66 29.34 7.83
N LEU A 6 -7.71 30.28 7.63
CA LEU A 6 -7.26 31.18 8.71
C LEU A 6 -8.38 32.14 9.15
N ARG A 7 -9.26 32.52 8.22
CA ARG A 7 -10.43 33.34 8.53
C ARG A 7 -11.52 32.53 9.24
N GLU A 8 -11.65 31.24 8.94
CA GLU A 8 -12.60 30.33 9.60
C GLU A 8 -12.26 30.09 11.07
N ILE A 9 -10.97 29.90 11.39
CA ILE A 9 -10.50 29.91 12.78
C ILE A 9 -10.85 31.22 13.47
N PHE A 10 -10.66 32.35 12.79
CA PHE A 10 -10.97 33.67 13.33
C PHE A 10 -12.48 33.90 13.55
N ILE A 11 -13.37 33.27 12.76
CA ILE A 11 -14.83 33.31 12.99
C ILE A 11 -15.34 32.14 13.86
N ASN A 12 -14.43 31.48 14.59
CA ASN A 12 -14.74 30.44 15.59
C ASN A 12 -15.29 29.13 15.01
N LEU A 13 -14.91 28.76 13.78
CA LEU A 13 -15.27 27.48 13.19
C LEU A 13 -14.17 26.42 13.42
N ARG A 14 -14.59 25.20 13.74
CA ARG A 14 -13.72 24.00 13.68
C ARG A 14 -13.55 23.59 12.22
N LEU A 15 -12.31 23.36 11.80
CA LEU A 15 -11.97 23.12 10.41
C LEU A 15 -12.25 21.67 9.99
N ASN A 16 -12.81 21.45 8.80
CA ASN A 16 -12.90 20.09 8.25
C ASN A 16 -11.53 19.59 7.73
N LEU A 17 -11.44 18.33 7.29
CA LEU A 17 -10.17 17.73 6.85
C LEU A 17 -9.45 18.53 5.73
N PRO A 18 -10.09 18.93 4.62
CA PRO A 18 -9.45 19.78 3.61
C PRO A 18 -8.91 21.11 4.15
N GLU A 19 -9.65 21.79 5.01
CA GLU A 19 -9.21 23.03 5.67
C GLU A 19 -8.06 22.76 6.64
N CYS A 20 -8.09 21.62 7.34
CA CYS A 20 -6.97 21.13 8.13
C CYS A 20 -5.74 20.80 7.27
N VAL A 21 -5.89 20.35 6.02
CA VAL A 21 -4.72 20.17 5.14
C VAL A 21 -4.17 21.53 4.71
N ALA A 22 -5.06 22.49 4.45
CA ALA A 22 -4.69 23.83 4.01
C ALA A 22 -4.11 24.71 5.14
N LEU A 23 -4.40 24.41 6.40
CA LEU A 23 -4.02 25.22 7.57
C LEU A 23 -3.33 24.44 8.69
N ILE A 24 -3.82 23.22 8.94
CA ILE A 24 -3.43 22.29 10.01
C ILE A 24 -4.12 22.57 11.37
N ALA A 25 -5.44 22.26 11.51
CA ALA A 25 -6.09 21.48 12.60
C ALA A 25 -7.66 21.52 12.70
N THR A 26 -8.24 20.41 13.23
CA THR A 26 -9.53 20.18 13.97
C THR A 26 -10.78 19.46 13.38
N GLN A 27 -10.74 18.12 13.32
CA GLN A 27 -11.83 17.29 13.91
C GLN A 27 -11.24 16.12 14.71
N ASP A 28 -11.95 15.61 15.72
CA ASP A 28 -11.54 14.44 16.50
C ASP A 28 -11.55 13.15 15.65
N THR A 29 -12.44 13.09 14.65
CA THR A 29 -12.40 12.11 13.54
C THR A 29 -11.21 12.32 12.60
N GLY A 30 -10.68 13.55 12.53
CA GLY A 30 -9.52 13.94 11.72
C GLY A 30 -8.16 13.63 12.35
N ARG A 31 -8.08 13.45 13.68
CA ARG A 31 -6.82 13.10 14.38
C ARG A 31 -6.16 11.85 13.82
N LYS A 32 -6.95 10.84 13.44
CA LYS A 32 -6.47 9.59 12.83
C LYS A 32 -6.28 9.66 11.31
N MET A 33 -6.99 10.56 10.62
CA MET A 33 -6.96 10.68 9.15
C MET A 33 -5.84 11.59 8.62
N LEU A 34 -5.37 12.54 9.44
CA LEU A 34 -4.20 13.35 9.10
C LEU A 34 -2.92 12.55 9.35
N GLY A 35 -2.48 11.78 8.34
CA GLY A 35 -1.13 11.22 8.28
C GLY A 35 -0.05 12.31 8.25
N HIS A 36 1.15 11.97 7.75
CA HIS A 36 2.21 12.97 7.59
C HIS A 36 1.80 14.07 6.60
N ARG A 37 2.27 15.30 6.86
CA ARG A 37 2.11 16.42 5.93
C ARG A 37 3.45 16.84 5.38
N GLN A 38 3.50 17.06 4.08
CA GLN A 38 4.71 17.35 3.33
C GLN A 38 4.52 18.63 2.55
N VAL A 39 5.49 19.53 2.65
CA VAL A 39 5.53 20.77 1.89
C VAL A 39 6.97 21.10 1.53
N GLU A 40 7.17 21.62 0.33
CA GLU A 40 8.47 22.18 -0.08
C GLU A 40 8.45 23.69 0.08
N GLY A 41 9.50 24.22 0.71
CA GLY A 41 9.70 25.65 0.89
C GLY A 41 11.08 26.08 0.41
N THR A 42 11.19 27.30 -0.11
CA THR A 42 12.50 27.91 -0.41
C THR A 42 13.04 28.59 0.85
N PHE A 43 14.10 28.02 1.41
CA PHE A 43 14.84 28.58 2.55
C PHE A 43 16.02 29.41 2.04
N PRO A 44 16.71 30.19 2.89
CA PRO A 44 17.91 30.93 2.48
C PRO A 44 19.00 30.06 1.85
N ASP A 45 19.01 28.76 2.15
CA ASP A 45 19.93 27.75 1.61
C ASP A 45 19.31 26.87 0.51
N GLY A 46 18.20 27.32 -0.10
CA GLY A 46 17.51 26.65 -1.21
C GLY A 46 16.28 25.85 -0.79
N THR A 47 15.67 25.15 -1.74
CA THR A 47 14.44 24.37 -1.52
C THR A 47 14.67 23.19 -0.58
N LYS A 48 13.78 23.00 0.39
CA LYS A 48 13.78 21.86 1.32
C LYS A 48 12.38 21.28 1.45
N LEU A 49 12.31 19.94 1.55
CA LEU A 49 11.12 19.22 1.96
C LEU A 49 11.01 19.26 3.48
N VAL A 50 9.87 19.74 3.98
CA VAL A 50 9.50 19.69 5.39
C VAL A 50 8.40 18.64 5.56
N THR A 51 8.63 17.68 6.45
CA THR A 51 7.62 16.68 6.84
C THR A 51 7.17 16.94 8.27
N ILE A 52 5.88 17.16 8.46
CA ILE A 52 5.24 17.29 9.78
C ILE A 52 4.62 15.94 10.11
N HIS A 53 5.15 15.28 11.14
CA HIS A 53 4.64 14.01 11.62
C HIS A 53 3.54 14.25 12.67
N VAL A 54 2.40 13.58 12.51
CA VAL A 54 1.26 13.63 13.45
C VAL A 54 0.90 15.09 13.81
N PRO A 55 0.41 15.87 12.84
CA PRO A 55 0.24 17.31 13.00
C PRO A 55 -0.75 17.69 14.11
N ILE A 56 -1.73 16.82 14.42
CA ILE A 56 -2.67 17.01 15.53
C ILE A 56 -2.25 16.08 16.67
N CYS A 57 -1.37 16.56 17.53
CA CYS A 57 -0.79 15.79 18.65
C CYS A 57 -1.11 16.36 20.04
N LYS A 58 -1.85 17.47 20.10
CA LYS A 58 -2.29 18.12 21.34
C LYS A 58 -3.81 18.32 21.33
N GLU A 59 -4.35 18.56 22.51
CA GLU A 59 -5.73 19.02 22.69
C GLU A 59 -5.91 20.39 22.04
N ASP A 60 -5.10 21.35 22.48
CA ASP A 60 -5.03 22.68 21.89
C ASP A 60 -3.70 22.93 21.18
N GLY A 61 -3.79 23.55 19.99
CA GLY A 61 -2.63 24.06 19.25
C GLY A 61 -2.22 25.45 19.71
N ASP A 62 -1.01 25.88 19.32
CA ASP A 62 -0.59 27.27 19.50
C ASP A 62 -1.23 28.14 18.41
N LEU A 63 -2.33 28.82 18.76
CA LEU A 63 -3.08 29.66 17.83
C LEU A 63 -2.30 30.89 17.35
N ALA A 64 -1.33 31.38 18.14
CA ALA A 64 -0.49 32.50 17.74
C ALA A 64 0.47 32.09 16.62
N LEU A 65 1.05 30.89 16.72
CA LEU A 65 1.86 30.32 15.64
C LEU A 65 1.00 29.95 14.42
N ALA A 66 -0.19 29.38 14.63
CA ALA A 66 -1.10 29.04 13.53
C ALA A 66 -1.53 30.27 12.70
N LEU A 67 -1.73 31.41 13.37
CA LEU A 67 -2.13 32.68 12.75
C LEU A 67 -0.95 33.59 12.38
N GLN A 68 0.29 33.13 12.52
CA GLN A 68 1.47 33.96 12.27
C GLN A 68 1.48 34.51 10.83
N GLY A 69 1.68 35.83 10.70
CA GLY A 69 1.70 36.51 9.40
C GLY A 69 0.33 36.68 8.73
N SER A 70 -0.77 36.26 9.38
CA SER A 70 -2.13 36.46 8.87
C SER A 70 -2.71 37.85 9.18
N PHE A 71 -2.16 38.54 10.18
CA PHE A 71 -2.68 39.78 10.78
C PHE A 71 -4.08 39.67 11.41
N LEU A 72 -4.58 38.44 11.62
CA LEU A 72 -5.81 38.19 12.36
C LEU A 72 -5.52 38.15 13.87
N PRO A 73 -6.45 38.63 14.72
CA PRO A 73 -6.29 38.51 16.16
C PRO A 73 -6.45 37.04 16.58
N VAL A 74 -5.73 36.66 17.64
CA VAL A 74 -5.78 35.31 18.20
C VAL A 74 -7.08 35.18 19.02
N PRO A 75 -7.99 34.24 18.67
CA PRO A 75 -9.20 34.02 19.46
C PRO A 75 -8.88 33.31 20.77
N ASP A 76 -9.75 33.47 21.77
CA ASP A 76 -9.68 32.71 23.02
C ASP A 76 -10.11 31.26 22.78
N LEU A 77 -9.46 30.28 23.44
CA LEU A 77 -9.75 28.86 23.22
C LEU A 77 -11.19 28.47 23.57
N SER A 78 -11.83 29.18 24.50
CA SER A 78 -13.22 28.90 24.92
C SER A 78 -14.24 29.00 23.79
N VAL A 79 -13.92 29.70 22.69
CA VAL A 79 -14.84 29.85 21.54
C VAL A 79 -15.05 28.55 20.78
N PHE A 80 -14.16 27.55 20.92
CA PHE A 80 -14.21 26.31 20.16
C PHE A 80 -15.05 25.21 20.84
N GLY A 81 -15.52 25.44 22.07
CA GLY A 81 -16.34 24.49 22.87
C GLY A 81 -15.64 23.16 23.18
N ASP A 82 -16.31 22.29 23.95
CA ASP A 82 -15.81 20.94 24.26
C ASP A 82 -16.03 19.97 23.08
N SER A 83 -15.20 18.93 22.97
CA SER A 83 -15.42 17.85 21.99
C SER A 83 -16.41 16.82 22.56
N GLU A 84 -17.71 17.09 22.46
CA GLU A 84 -18.73 16.12 22.82
C GLU A 84 -19.13 15.28 21.58
N GLY A 85 -18.72 14.02 21.55
CA GLY A 85 -19.15 13.06 20.53
C GLY A 85 -18.37 11.74 20.59
N GLU A 86 -19.05 10.63 20.32
CA GLU A 86 -18.41 9.33 20.12
C GLU A 86 -17.47 9.41 18.90
N THR A 87 -16.18 9.12 19.10
CA THR A 87 -15.18 9.22 18.03
C THR A 87 -15.33 8.03 17.07
N ILE A 88 -16.05 8.22 15.96
CA ILE A 88 -16.08 7.23 14.88
C ILE A 88 -14.73 7.27 14.14
N SER A 89 -14.00 6.15 14.16
CA SER A 89 -12.74 6.02 13.42
C SER A 89 -13.05 5.67 11.96
N LEU A 90 -13.04 6.68 11.08
CA LEU A 90 -13.23 6.52 9.65
C LEU A 90 -12.17 5.59 9.03
N GLY A 91 -12.61 4.58 8.29
CA GLY A 91 -11.71 3.62 7.63
C GLY A 91 -10.98 2.69 8.60
N GLU A 92 -11.54 2.49 9.79
CA GLU A 92 -10.99 1.56 10.77
C GLU A 92 -11.02 0.13 10.23
N VAL A 93 -9.88 -0.54 10.36
CA VAL A 93 -9.70 -1.95 10.04
C VAL A 93 -10.03 -2.75 11.29
N LEU A 94 -11.07 -3.58 11.21
CA LEU A 94 -11.41 -4.51 12.28
C LEU A 94 -10.77 -5.86 11.98
N THR A 95 -10.02 -6.36 12.96
CA THR A 95 -9.37 -7.67 12.91
C THR A 95 -9.87 -8.55 14.04
N PRO A 96 -10.02 -9.87 13.83
CA PRO A 96 -10.46 -10.78 14.90
C PRO A 96 -9.44 -10.78 16.04
N GLU A 97 -9.94 -10.58 17.26
CA GLU A 97 -9.09 -10.44 18.44
C GLU A 97 -8.39 -11.77 18.78
N GLY A 98 -7.06 -11.74 18.89
CA GLY A 98 -6.27 -12.89 19.33
C GLY A 98 -5.96 -13.95 18.25
N GLU A 99 -6.39 -13.77 17.00
CA GLU A 99 -6.01 -14.67 15.91
C GLU A 99 -4.58 -14.39 15.41
N GLN A 100 -3.77 -15.43 15.35
CA GLN A 100 -2.46 -15.37 14.70
C GLN A 100 -2.53 -16.03 13.33
N LEU A 101 -2.00 -15.34 12.31
CA LEU A 101 -1.89 -15.89 10.96
C LEU A 101 -0.61 -16.67 10.81
N GLU A 102 -0.76 -17.93 10.40
CA GLU A 102 0.36 -18.78 10.03
C GLU A 102 0.78 -18.49 8.58
N ILE A 103 1.99 -17.95 8.40
CA ILE A 103 2.58 -17.73 7.07
C ILE A 103 3.32 -18.96 6.57
N ASN A 104 3.31 -19.17 5.25
CA ASN A 104 3.97 -20.29 4.56
C ASN A 104 3.53 -21.67 5.11
N LYS A 105 2.26 -21.77 5.49
CA LYS A 105 1.68 -22.95 6.15
C LYS A 105 1.97 -24.23 5.36
N GLY A 106 2.35 -25.28 6.08
CA GLY A 106 2.59 -26.61 5.50
C GLY A 106 3.89 -26.75 4.70
N ARG A 107 4.71 -25.70 4.57
CA ARG A 107 5.99 -25.78 3.85
C ARG A 107 7.15 -26.22 4.77
N PRO A 108 8.06 -27.09 4.30
CA PRO A 108 9.22 -27.52 5.08
C PRO A 108 10.11 -26.34 5.50
N THR A 109 10.43 -26.28 6.79
CA THR A 109 11.29 -25.23 7.37
C THR A 109 12.65 -25.78 7.79
N LEU A 110 13.62 -24.88 7.92
CA LEU A 110 14.98 -25.20 8.35
C LEU A 110 15.61 -24.01 9.07
N SER A 111 16.09 -24.22 10.29
CA SER A 111 16.91 -23.22 10.98
C SER A 111 18.38 -23.35 10.63
N LEU A 112 19.04 -22.23 10.28
CA LEU A 112 20.47 -22.16 9.99
C LEU A 112 21.11 -20.98 10.75
N SER A 113 22.28 -21.21 11.33
CA SER A 113 23.13 -20.13 11.83
C SER A 113 23.88 -19.49 10.67
N VAL A 114 23.83 -18.15 10.60
CA VAL A 114 24.38 -17.33 9.54
C VAL A 114 25.25 -16.24 10.14
N THR A 115 26.52 -16.20 9.75
CA THR A 115 27.49 -15.21 10.23
C THR A 115 27.91 -14.27 9.11
N ASN A 116 27.88 -12.96 9.36
CA ASN A 116 28.42 -11.96 8.43
C ASN A 116 29.93 -11.75 8.67
N MET A 117 30.76 -12.23 7.76
CA MET A 117 32.22 -12.07 7.80
C MET A 117 32.71 -10.80 7.10
N GLY A 118 31.80 -10.00 6.55
CA GLY A 118 32.12 -8.77 5.83
C GLY A 118 32.34 -7.57 6.74
N ASP A 119 32.78 -6.47 6.13
CA ASP A 119 33.04 -5.17 6.76
C ASP A 119 31.84 -4.20 6.68
N ARG A 120 30.75 -4.63 6.03
CA ARG A 120 29.55 -3.84 5.79
C ARG A 120 28.29 -4.61 6.19
N PRO A 121 27.21 -3.91 6.54
CA PRO A 121 25.94 -4.54 6.84
C PRO A 121 25.35 -5.21 5.59
N ILE A 122 24.70 -6.36 5.81
CA ILE A 122 24.03 -7.14 4.77
C ILE A 122 22.59 -7.36 5.20
N GLN A 123 21.65 -7.07 4.30
CA GLN A 123 20.22 -7.28 4.53
C GLN A 123 19.63 -8.18 3.46
N VAL A 124 18.91 -9.21 3.87
CA VAL A 124 18.32 -10.23 2.98
C VAL A 124 16.81 -10.17 3.09
N GLY A 125 16.15 -9.89 1.96
CA GLY A 125 14.69 -9.83 1.87
C GLY A 125 14.01 -11.21 1.89
N SER A 126 12.74 -11.24 2.25
CA SER A 126 11.94 -12.44 2.52
C SER A 126 11.94 -13.45 1.37
N HIS A 127 11.85 -12.98 0.12
CA HIS A 127 11.74 -13.82 -1.07
C HIS A 127 13.05 -13.99 -1.84
N PHE A 128 14.16 -13.50 -1.30
CA PHE A 128 15.45 -13.71 -1.93
C PHE A 128 15.89 -15.17 -1.78
N HIS A 129 16.32 -15.80 -2.88
CA HIS A 129 16.88 -17.15 -2.88
C HIS A 129 18.08 -17.23 -1.93
N PHE A 130 17.92 -17.89 -0.78
CA PHE A 130 18.88 -17.72 0.33
C PHE A 130 20.29 -18.20 -0.04
N VAL A 131 20.37 -19.24 -0.88
CA VAL A 131 21.62 -19.74 -1.46
C VAL A 131 22.40 -18.70 -2.27
N GLU A 132 21.71 -17.72 -2.86
CA GLU A 132 22.30 -16.66 -3.69
C GLU A 132 22.77 -15.44 -2.90
N THR A 133 22.59 -15.42 -1.57
CA THR A 133 22.90 -14.24 -0.74
C THR A 133 24.40 -13.90 -0.78
N ASN A 134 24.76 -12.70 -0.36
CA ASN A 134 26.15 -12.20 -0.39
C ASN A 134 27.15 -13.25 0.16
N LYS A 135 28.26 -13.46 -0.57
CA LYS A 135 29.33 -14.42 -0.25
C LYS A 135 29.97 -14.23 1.13
N GLU A 136 29.90 -13.02 1.69
CA GLU A 136 30.41 -12.73 3.03
C GLU A 136 29.53 -13.31 4.15
N LEU A 137 28.29 -13.71 3.83
CA LEU A 137 27.46 -14.50 4.74
C LEU A 137 27.91 -15.97 4.72
N ARG A 138 28.43 -16.46 5.84
CA ARG A 138 28.85 -17.84 6.05
C ARG A 138 27.75 -18.65 6.71
N PHE A 139 27.36 -19.72 6.03
CA PHE A 139 26.39 -20.73 6.46
C PHE A 139 26.44 -21.92 5.49
N ASP A 140 25.67 -22.98 5.79
CA ASP A 140 25.54 -24.14 4.91
C ASP A 140 24.66 -23.81 3.68
N ARG A 141 25.32 -23.42 2.58
CA ARG A 141 24.68 -23.08 1.30
C ARG A 141 23.92 -24.25 0.69
N ARG A 142 24.39 -25.49 0.89
CA ARG A 142 23.76 -26.69 0.33
C ARG A 142 22.41 -26.92 0.99
N ARG A 143 22.32 -26.73 2.30
CA ARG A 143 21.06 -26.83 3.06
C ARG A 143 20.09 -25.68 2.78
N ALA A 144 20.60 -24.53 2.34
CA ALA A 144 19.80 -23.37 1.95
C ALA A 144 19.29 -23.40 0.49
N TYR A 145 19.68 -24.40 -0.31
CA TYR A 145 19.24 -24.51 -1.70
C TYR A 145 17.73 -24.73 -1.80
N GLY A 146 17.06 -23.99 -2.68
CA GLY A 146 15.60 -24.05 -2.84
C GLY A 146 14.82 -23.42 -1.69
N LYS A 147 15.45 -22.56 -0.88
CA LYS A 147 14.82 -21.92 0.29
C LYS A 147 14.92 -20.41 0.27
N ARG A 148 13.99 -19.77 0.96
CA ARG A 148 13.94 -18.33 1.26
C ARG A 148 13.69 -18.10 2.75
N LEU A 149 13.76 -16.87 3.24
CA LEU A 149 13.50 -16.59 4.67
C LEU A 149 12.03 -16.85 5.02
N HIS A 150 11.80 -17.48 6.18
CA HIS A 150 10.47 -17.67 6.76
C HIS A 150 10.10 -16.46 7.62
N VAL A 151 9.83 -15.34 6.95
CA VAL A 151 9.42 -14.07 7.56
C VAL A 151 8.27 -13.47 6.73
N LEU A 152 7.60 -12.44 7.26
CA LEU A 152 6.50 -11.76 6.54
C LEU A 152 6.96 -11.27 5.16
N ALA A 153 6.07 -11.34 4.18
CA ALA A 153 6.35 -10.89 2.82
C ALA A 153 6.80 -9.42 2.80
N GLY A 154 7.79 -9.13 1.97
CA GLY A 154 8.44 -7.82 1.88
C GLY A 154 9.43 -7.49 3.00
N THR A 155 9.44 -8.20 4.14
CA THR A 155 10.39 -7.95 5.23
C THR A 155 11.79 -8.49 4.95
N ALA A 156 12.75 -8.18 5.81
CA ALA A 156 14.14 -8.58 5.65
C ALA A 156 14.82 -8.86 7.00
N VAL A 157 15.86 -9.69 6.97
CA VAL A 157 16.77 -9.89 8.10
C VAL A 157 18.08 -9.15 7.83
N ARG A 158 18.51 -8.35 8.80
CA ARG A 158 19.75 -7.57 8.75
C ARG A 158 20.85 -8.22 9.58
N PHE A 159 22.06 -8.25 9.03
CA PHE A 159 23.28 -8.75 9.65
C PHE A 159 24.32 -7.63 9.66
N GLU A 160 24.72 -7.18 10.85
CA GLU A 160 25.84 -6.24 10.99
C GLU A 160 27.19 -6.97 10.76
N PRO A 161 28.30 -6.26 10.50
CA PRO A 161 29.63 -6.87 10.44
C PRO A 161 29.95 -7.70 11.70
N GLY A 162 30.35 -8.96 11.53
CA GLY A 162 30.65 -9.90 12.63
C GLY A 162 29.44 -10.57 13.28
N ASP A 163 28.22 -10.16 12.94
CA ASP A 163 26.98 -10.64 13.53
C ASP A 163 26.70 -12.10 13.15
N THR A 164 26.17 -12.88 14.10
CA THR A 164 25.73 -14.27 13.88
C THR A 164 24.29 -14.42 14.34
N LYS A 165 23.38 -14.78 13.41
CA LYS A 165 21.98 -15.02 13.72
C LYS A 165 21.53 -16.39 13.24
N THR A 166 20.70 -17.03 14.04
CA THR A 166 19.90 -18.18 13.58
C THR A 166 18.68 -17.65 12.85
N VAL A 167 18.53 -18.02 11.58
CA VAL A 167 17.36 -17.69 10.76
C VAL A 167 16.58 -18.95 10.41
N THR A 168 15.26 -18.82 10.33
CA THR A 168 14.39 -19.87 9.80
C THR A 168 14.20 -19.65 8.30
N LEU A 169 14.44 -20.70 7.53
CA LEU A 169 14.21 -20.75 6.09
C LEU A 169 13.01 -21.63 5.78
N VAL A 170 12.34 -21.36 4.68
CA VAL A 170 11.21 -22.13 4.15
C VAL A 170 11.46 -22.47 2.68
N ASP A 171 10.99 -23.64 2.24
CA ASP A 171 11.06 -24.04 0.82
C ASP A 171 10.31 -23.03 -0.08
N ILE A 172 10.88 -22.74 -1.25
CA ILE A 172 10.13 -22.09 -2.34
C ILE A 172 9.06 -23.06 -2.84
N ALA A 173 7.94 -22.51 -3.30
CA ALA A 173 6.80 -23.26 -3.81
C ALA A 173 6.77 -23.22 -5.35
N GLY A 174 5.59 -23.47 -5.94
CA GLY A 174 5.40 -23.45 -7.38
C GLY A 174 6.24 -24.52 -8.10
N ASN A 175 6.83 -24.17 -9.25
CA ASN A 175 7.68 -25.08 -10.03
C ASN A 175 9.05 -25.35 -9.36
N ARG A 176 9.38 -24.64 -8.27
CA ARG A 176 10.63 -24.71 -7.53
C ARG A 176 11.87 -24.42 -8.39
N VAL A 177 11.75 -23.41 -9.26
CA VAL A 177 12.84 -23.01 -10.18
C VAL A 177 13.52 -21.75 -9.65
N ILE A 178 14.82 -21.87 -9.35
CA ILE A 178 15.65 -20.73 -8.94
C ILE A 178 16.16 -20.01 -10.18
N ARG A 179 15.94 -18.70 -10.25
CA ARG A 179 16.46 -17.81 -11.28
C ARG A 179 16.99 -16.52 -10.64
N GLY A 180 17.87 -15.83 -11.37
CA GLY A 180 18.26 -14.48 -11.01
C GLY A 180 19.27 -14.36 -9.90
N GLY A 181 19.18 -13.22 -9.20
CA GLY A 181 20.03 -12.87 -8.08
C GLY A 181 21.46 -12.69 -8.53
N ASN A 182 22.32 -13.55 -8.03
CA ASN A 182 23.74 -13.40 -8.23
C ASN A 182 24.09 -13.87 -9.67
N GLY A 183 23.55 -14.98 -10.17
CA GLY A 183 24.31 -15.79 -11.15
C GLY A 183 25.77 -16.04 -10.70
N LYS A 184 26.04 -15.74 -9.41
CA LYS A 184 27.22 -15.15 -8.71
C LYS A 184 27.68 -13.67 -8.96
N LYS A 185 26.88 -12.62 -8.60
CA LYS A 185 27.14 -11.31 -7.89
C LYS A 185 26.13 -10.16 -8.18
N ALA A 186 25.42 -9.64 -7.16
CA ALA A 186 25.11 -8.22 -6.87
C ALA A 186 24.41 -8.03 -5.49
N VAL A 187 24.71 -6.90 -4.83
CA VAL A 187 24.28 -6.49 -3.47
C VAL A 187 23.14 -5.46 -3.58
N LEU A 188 22.14 -5.50 -2.70
CA LEU A 188 21.06 -4.51 -2.64
C LEU A 188 20.85 -3.97 -1.21
N PHE A 189 20.65 -2.66 -1.09
CA PHE A 189 20.16 -1.95 0.11
C PHE A 189 18.83 -1.27 -0.23
N LEU A 190 17.81 -1.35 0.65
CA LEU A 190 16.89 -0.25 0.99
C LEU A 190 15.91 -0.64 2.11
N TRP A 191 15.35 0.37 2.77
CA TRP A 191 14.29 0.35 3.79
C TRP A 191 12.90 0.58 3.19
N VAL A 192 11.85 -0.10 3.68
CA VAL A 192 10.42 0.32 3.52
C VAL A 192 9.57 -0.21 4.69
N LEU A 193 8.59 0.59 5.15
CA LEU A 193 7.58 0.29 6.18
C LEU A 193 6.54 -0.75 5.71
N PHE A 194 6.03 -1.55 6.67
CA PHE A 194 5.05 -2.62 6.45
C PHE A 194 3.68 -2.24 6.97
N GLN A 195 2.63 -2.53 6.20
CA GLN A 195 1.33 -2.87 6.76
C GLN A 195 0.93 -4.21 6.13
N ASP A 196 0.69 -5.21 6.99
CA ASP A 196 0.20 -6.56 6.67
C ASP A 196 -0.76 -6.92 7.79
N GLN A 197 -2.05 -6.90 7.52
CA GLN A 197 -3.05 -7.51 8.38
C GLN A 197 -4.08 -8.18 7.45
N ARG A 198 -4.47 -9.41 7.77
CA ARG A 198 -5.73 -9.97 7.24
C ARG A 198 -6.83 -9.04 7.71
N VAL A 199 -7.55 -8.46 6.77
CA VAL A 199 -8.70 -7.64 7.10
C VAL A 199 -9.93 -8.53 7.02
N GLU A 200 -10.65 -8.65 8.13
CA GLU A 200 -11.92 -9.39 8.17
C GLU A 200 -13.08 -8.47 7.82
N SER A 201 -13.08 -7.26 8.37
CA SER A 201 -13.98 -6.21 7.95
C SER A 201 -13.33 -4.84 8.07
N TYR A 202 -13.82 -3.92 7.25
CA TYR A 202 -13.53 -2.51 7.38
C TYR A 202 -14.81 -1.82 7.84
N ARG A 203 -14.72 -0.97 8.85
CA ARG A 203 -15.82 -0.09 9.22
C ARG A 203 -15.62 1.27 8.55
N TYR A 204 -16.59 1.64 7.72
CA TYR A 204 -16.62 2.92 7.04
C TYR A 204 -17.77 3.75 7.54
N LEU A 205 -17.54 5.05 7.63
CA LEU A 205 -18.61 6.03 7.69
C LEU A 205 -18.64 6.73 6.34
N MET A 206 -19.57 6.32 5.49
CA MET A 206 -19.73 6.88 4.14
C MET A 206 -20.92 7.82 4.15
N PHE A 207 -20.68 9.11 3.89
CA PHE A 207 -21.71 10.17 3.90
C PHE A 207 -22.56 10.24 5.19
N GLY A 208 -21.95 9.95 6.35
CA GLY A 208 -22.65 9.98 7.65
C GLY A 208 -23.44 8.72 7.99
N ILE A 209 -23.34 7.66 7.17
CA ILE A 209 -23.93 6.34 7.42
C ILE A 209 -22.82 5.38 7.87
N ASP A 210 -23.05 4.70 9.00
CA ASP A 210 -22.17 3.65 9.54
C ASP A 210 -22.39 2.36 8.75
N LEU A 211 -21.39 1.96 7.95
CA LEU A 211 -21.41 0.77 7.11
C LEU A 211 -20.18 -0.08 7.40
N GLU A 212 -20.39 -1.34 7.73
CA GLU A 212 -19.33 -2.33 7.87
C GLU A 212 -19.25 -3.20 6.60
N VAL A 213 -18.06 -3.24 6.00
CA VAL A 213 -17.75 -4.02 4.80
C VAL A 213 -16.94 -5.24 5.22
N ARG A 214 -17.51 -6.44 5.14
CA ARG A 214 -16.86 -7.69 5.54
C ARG A 214 -16.26 -8.41 4.34
N VAL A 215 -15.01 -8.87 4.48
CA VAL A 215 -14.30 -9.66 3.47
C VAL A 215 -14.86 -11.06 3.44
N GLU A 216 -15.43 -11.45 2.30
CA GLU A 216 -16.06 -12.75 2.06
C GLU A 216 -15.03 -13.81 1.67
N SER A 217 -13.97 -13.41 0.96
CA SER A 217 -12.86 -14.29 0.59
C SER A 217 -11.54 -13.54 0.40
N ASP A 218 -10.42 -14.23 0.62
CA ASP A 218 -9.07 -13.72 0.37
C ASP A 218 -8.32 -14.72 -0.51
N TYR A 219 -7.88 -14.28 -1.69
CA TYR A 219 -7.11 -15.08 -2.64
C TYR A 219 -5.62 -15.17 -2.26
N THR A 220 -5.19 -14.45 -1.23
CA THR A 220 -3.80 -14.41 -0.78
C THR A 220 -3.35 -15.76 -0.24
N VAL A 221 -2.16 -16.19 -0.66
CA VAL A 221 -1.43 -17.24 0.04
C VAL A 221 -0.50 -16.58 1.07
N TYR A 222 -0.83 -16.73 2.35
CA TYR A 222 -0.14 -16.00 3.42
C TYR A 222 1.37 -16.28 3.44
N GLY A 223 2.16 -15.23 3.33
CA GLY A 223 3.62 -15.29 3.20
C GLY A 223 4.16 -15.20 1.76
N ASP A 224 3.29 -15.21 0.73
CA ASP A 224 3.59 -14.99 -0.69
C ASP A 224 2.87 -13.76 -1.26
N GLU A 225 2.58 -12.75 -0.43
CA GLU A 225 1.97 -11.49 -0.84
C GLU A 225 2.83 -10.74 -1.87
N CYS A 226 2.21 -10.22 -2.92
CA CYS A 226 2.88 -9.42 -3.93
C CYS A 226 3.17 -8.02 -3.38
N LYS A 227 4.42 -7.75 -2.99
CA LYS A 227 4.84 -6.42 -2.49
C LYS A 227 5.95 -5.82 -3.31
N PHE A 228 5.73 -4.61 -3.81
CA PHE A 228 6.71 -3.84 -4.55
C PHE A 228 7.49 -2.85 -3.67
N GLY A 229 8.77 -2.68 -3.99
CA GLY A 229 9.68 -1.77 -3.30
C GLY A 229 11.07 -2.36 -3.07
N GLY A 230 11.98 -1.50 -2.60
CA GLY A 230 13.38 -1.88 -2.34
C GLY A 230 13.46 -3.04 -1.34
N GLY A 231 14.11 -4.14 -1.76
CA GLY A 231 14.27 -5.33 -0.92
C GLY A 231 13.03 -6.20 -0.71
N LYS A 232 11.88 -5.87 -1.33
CA LYS A 232 10.62 -6.61 -1.16
C LYS A 232 10.49 -7.81 -2.12
N VAL A 233 9.26 -8.21 -2.43
CA VAL A 233 8.88 -9.49 -3.05
C VAL A 233 8.96 -9.44 -4.57
N LEU A 234 8.35 -8.43 -5.20
CA LEU A 234 8.31 -8.27 -6.65
C LEU A 234 9.65 -7.77 -7.17
N ARG A 235 10.59 -8.71 -7.29
CA ARG A 235 11.92 -8.55 -7.86
C ARG A 235 12.25 -9.77 -8.70
N GLU A 236 13.15 -9.58 -9.66
CA GLU A 236 13.57 -10.60 -10.63
C GLU A 236 13.93 -11.93 -9.94
N GLY A 237 13.42 -13.03 -10.49
CA GLY A 237 13.60 -14.39 -9.99
C GLY A 237 12.85 -14.71 -8.69
N MET A 238 12.24 -13.72 -8.04
CA MET A 238 11.48 -13.83 -6.78
C MET A 238 9.99 -13.78 -7.10
N GLY A 239 9.24 -12.79 -6.61
CA GLY A 239 7.84 -12.59 -6.98
C GLY A 239 7.63 -12.10 -8.42
N GLN A 240 8.68 -11.62 -9.09
CA GLN A 240 8.65 -11.29 -10.52
C GLN A 240 9.34 -12.41 -11.32
N ALA A 241 8.58 -13.05 -12.20
CA ALA A 241 9.04 -14.18 -13.01
C ALA A 241 10.09 -13.77 -14.05
N THR A 242 11.07 -14.65 -14.24
CA THR A 242 12.19 -14.46 -15.17
C THR A 242 12.01 -15.34 -16.40
N GLY A 243 12.27 -14.78 -17.58
CA GLY A 243 12.16 -15.51 -18.85
C GLY A 243 10.73 -15.56 -19.40
N VAL A 244 9.81 -14.79 -18.83
CA VAL A 244 8.43 -14.66 -19.28
C VAL A 244 8.31 -13.45 -20.19
N GLY A 245 7.82 -13.66 -21.42
CA GLY A 245 7.62 -12.60 -22.41
C GLY A 245 6.33 -11.79 -22.19
N ALA A 246 6.19 -10.68 -22.91
CA ALA A 246 5.00 -9.83 -22.84
C ALA A 246 3.68 -10.56 -23.19
N ALA A 247 3.75 -11.64 -23.98
CA ALA A 247 2.57 -12.46 -24.29
C ALA A 247 2.02 -13.20 -23.06
N GLU A 248 2.86 -13.53 -22.10
CA GLU A 248 2.51 -14.32 -20.91
C GLU A 248 2.40 -13.45 -19.64
N ALA A 249 3.23 -12.42 -19.52
CA ALA A 249 3.22 -11.51 -18.37
C ALA A 249 2.01 -10.56 -18.40
N LEU A 250 1.57 -10.12 -17.23
CA LEU A 250 0.65 -9.00 -17.08
C LEU A 250 1.29 -7.69 -17.57
N GLU A 251 0.50 -6.74 -18.05
CA GLU A 251 0.97 -5.38 -18.31
C GLU A 251 1.01 -4.56 -17.03
N THR A 252 0.02 -4.74 -16.16
CA THR A 252 -0.03 -4.11 -14.84
C THR A 252 -0.67 -5.07 -13.84
N VAL A 253 -0.22 -5.01 -12.59
CA VAL A 253 -0.87 -5.68 -11.47
C VAL A 253 -1.18 -4.66 -10.37
N ILE A 254 -2.41 -4.68 -9.86
CA ILE A 254 -2.79 -3.97 -8.64
C ILE A 254 -2.70 -4.98 -7.50
N THR A 255 -1.79 -4.76 -6.55
CA THR A 255 -1.47 -5.77 -5.53
C THR A 255 -2.31 -5.64 -4.26
N ASN A 256 -2.72 -6.77 -3.68
CA ASN A 256 -3.38 -6.86 -2.36
C ASN A 256 -4.60 -5.92 -2.17
N ALA A 257 -5.38 -5.69 -3.23
CA ALA A 257 -6.52 -4.78 -3.17
C ALA A 257 -7.72 -5.41 -2.46
N LEU A 258 -8.48 -4.60 -1.70
CA LEU A 258 -9.84 -4.96 -1.32
C LEU A 258 -10.77 -4.61 -2.48
N VAL A 259 -11.32 -5.61 -3.16
CA VAL A 259 -12.32 -5.44 -4.20
C VAL A 259 -13.69 -5.32 -3.54
N LEU A 260 -14.36 -4.20 -3.77
CA LEU A 260 -15.76 -3.97 -3.43
C LEU A 260 -16.56 -3.89 -4.73
N ASP A 261 -17.31 -4.95 -5.01
CA ASP A 261 -18.13 -5.06 -6.21
C ASP A 261 -19.49 -5.70 -5.89
N TYR A 262 -20.47 -5.53 -6.79
CA TYR A 262 -21.78 -6.15 -6.62
C TYR A 262 -21.71 -7.70 -6.64
N THR A 263 -20.65 -8.27 -7.22
CA THR A 263 -20.40 -9.72 -7.23
C THR A 263 -19.84 -10.26 -5.92
N GLY A 264 -19.35 -9.40 -5.03
CA GLY A 264 -18.82 -9.76 -3.72
C GLY A 264 -17.75 -8.80 -3.20
N ILE A 265 -17.33 -9.04 -1.96
CA ILE A 265 -16.28 -8.29 -1.27
C ILE A 265 -15.13 -9.22 -0.98
N PHE A 266 -13.99 -9.03 -1.66
CA PHE A 266 -12.88 -9.97 -1.54
C PHE A 266 -11.52 -9.29 -1.69
N LYS A 267 -10.49 -9.94 -1.16
CA LYS A 267 -9.11 -9.49 -1.29
C LYS A 267 -8.39 -10.27 -2.39
N ALA A 268 -7.80 -9.56 -3.34
CA ALA A 268 -7.13 -10.15 -4.49
C ALA A 268 -6.08 -9.21 -5.09
N ASP A 269 -5.17 -9.79 -5.87
CA ASP A 269 -4.44 -9.06 -6.89
C ASP A 269 -5.33 -8.91 -8.14
N VAL A 270 -5.24 -7.76 -8.82
CA VAL A 270 -5.97 -7.48 -10.08
C VAL A 270 -4.96 -7.39 -11.22
N GLY A 271 -5.02 -8.34 -12.15
CA GLY A 271 -4.18 -8.34 -13.33
C GLY A 271 -4.82 -7.58 -14.48
N MET A 272 -4.03 -6.77 -15.17
CA MET A 272 -4.46 -6.04 -16.38
C MET A 272 -3.59 -6.39 -17.59
N LYS A 273 -4.24 -6.50 -18.74
CA LYS A 273 -3.59 -6.75 -20.04
C LYS A 273 -4.47 -6.25 -21.18
N GLY A 274 -3.87 -5.56 -22.17
CA GLY A 274 -4.59 -5.01 -23.31
C GLY A 274 -5.63 -3.97 -22.91
N GLY A 275 -5.41 -3.25 -21.81
CA GLY A 275 -6.37 -2.30 -21.24
C GLY A 275 -7.60 -2.93 -20.58
N LEU A 276 -7.61 -4.26 -20.36
CA LEU A 276 -8.71 -5.00 -19.74
C LEU A 276 -8.25 -5.69 -18.45
N ILE A 277 -9.20 -5.97 -17.56
CA ILE A 277 -8.97 -6.88 -16.43
C ILE A 277 -8.78 -8.29 -17.01
N SER A 278 -7.59 -8.84 -16.83
CA SER A 278 -7.21 -10.17 -17.34
C SER A 278 -7.32 -11.27 -16.28
N GLY A 279 -7.40 -10.91 -14.99
CA GLY A 279 -7.60 -11.87 -13.90
C GLY A 279 -7.78 -11.20 -12.55
N LEU A 280 -8.50 -11.90 -11.66
CA LEU A 280 -8.66 -11.58 -10.24
C LEU A 280 -8.22 -12.82 -9.46
N GLY A 281 -7.27 -12.68 -8.54
CA GLY A 281 -6.75 -13.84 -7.82
C GLY A 281 -5.40 -13.57 -7.16
N LYS A 282 -4.51 -14.56 -7.18
CA LYS A 282 -3.15 -14.44 -6.66
C LYS A 282 -2.18 -14.27 -7.82
N ALA A 283 -1.59 -13.09 -7.94
CA ALA A 283 -0.56 -12.82 -8.93
C ALA A 283 0.83 -13.25 -8.43
N GLY A 284 1.85 -13.15 -9.28
CA GLY A 284 3.25 -13.29 -8.88
C GLY A 284 4.01 -14.22 -9.81
N ASN A 285 4.94 -15.00 -9.25
CA ASN A 285 5.81 -15.88 -10.01
C ASN A 285 5.50 -17.37 -9.76
N PRO A 286 4.95 -18.10 -10.75
CA PRO A 286 4.62 -19.52 -10.58
C PRO A 286 5.85 -20.42 -10.38
N ASP A 287 7.08 -19.94 -10.64
CA ASP A 287 8.29 -20.71 -10.40
C ASP A 287 8.63 -20.86 -8.91
N VAL A 288 8.16 -19.96 -8.05
CA VAL A 288 8.60 -19.90 -6.64
C VAL A 288 7.47 -19.67 -5.64
N MET A 289 6.28 -19.29 -6.10
CA MET A 289 5.10 -19.00 -5.28
C MET A 289 4.01 -20.03 -5.49
N GLU A 290 3.25 -20.29 -4.44
CA GLU A 290 2.10 -21.18 -4.48
C GLU A 290 0.84 -20.46 -4.96
N GLY A 291 -0.04 -21.18 -5.65
CA GLY A 291 -1.37 -20.71 -5.97
C GLY A 291 -1.45 -19.56 -6.97
N VAL A 292 -0.37 -19.27 -7.73
CA VAL A 292 -0.41 -18.22 -8.76
C VAL A 292 -1.48 -18.56 -9.79
N THR A 293 -2.51 -17.72 -9.88
CA THR A 293 -3.64 -17.91 -10.77
C THR A 293 -3.16 -17.93 -12.23
N PRO A 294 -3.62 -18.88 -13.07
CA PRO A 294 -3.25 -18.91 -14.49
C PRO A 294 -3.52 -17.58 -15.18
N GLY A 295 -2.54 -17.07 -15.92
CA GLY A 295 -2.62 -15.76 -16.57
C GLY A 295 -2.29 -14.55 -15.69
N MET A 296 -1.99 -14.74 -14.40
CA MET A 296 -1.63 -13.66 -13.46
C MET A 296 -0.13 -13.62 -13.15
N THR A 297 0.71 -13.95 -14.13
CA THR A 297 2.17 -13.92 -13.95
C THR A 297 2.69 -12.49 -13.99
N VAL A 298 3.41 -12.08 -12.95
CA VAL A 298 4.13 -10.80 -12.90
C VAL A 298 5.49 -11.02 -13.55
N GLY A 299 5.76 -10.34 -14.67
CA GLY A 299 6.99 -10.45 -15.43
C GLY A 299 7.82 -9.16 -15.42
N VAL A 300 8.92 -9.15 -16.18
CA VAL A 300 9.82 -7.99 -16.32
C VAL A 300 9.17 -6.75 -16.95
N ASN A 301 8.07 -6.94 -17.69
CA ASN A 301 7.33 -5.88 -18.36
C ASN A 301 6.03 -5.51 -17.62
N THR A 302 5.84 -5.98 -16.39
CA THR A 302 4.64 -5.72 -15.59
C THR A 302 4.85 -4.51 -14.70
N GLU A 303 4.00 -3.50 -14.84
CA GLU A 303 3.90 -2.37 -13.92
C GLU A 303 3.16 -2.77 -12.63
N VAL A 304 3.45 -2.10 -11.52
CA VAL A 304 2.82 -2.38 -10.23
C VAL A 304 2.12 -1.15 -9.66
N ILE A 305 0.85 -1.31 -9.30
CA ILE A 305 0.09 -0.36 -8.49
C ILE A 305 -0.12 -1.00 -7.12
N ALA A 306 0.33 -0.32 -6.06
CA ALA A 306 0.14 -0.80 -4.69
C ALA A 306 -1.32 -0.59 -4.25
N GLY A 307 -2.08 -1.67 -4.16
CA GLY A 307 -3.47 -1.67 -3.67
C GLY A 307 -3.60 -2.03 -2.19
N GLU A 308 -2.51 -2.41 -1.52
CA GLU A 308 -2.52 -2.71 -0.09
C GLU A 308 -3.06 -1.54 0.75
N GLY A 309 -4.08 -1.82 1.57
CA GLY A 309 -4.75 -0.81 2.40
C GLY A 309 -5.71 0.10 1.64
N LEU A 310 -5.94 -0.16 0.35
CA LEU A 310 -6.89 0.57 -0.49
C LEU A 310 -8.07 -0.33 -0.91
N ILE A 311 -9.17 0.33 -1.25
CA ILE A 311 -10.34 -0.29 -1.89
C ILE A 311 -10.27 -0.03 -3.38
N ILE A 312 -10.62 -1.05 -4.18
CA ILE A 312 -10.91 -0.90 -5.59
C ILE A 312 -12.38 -1.19 -5.85
N THR A 313 -13.01 -0.34 -6.64
CA THR A 313 -14.37 -0.52 -7.15
C THR A 313 -14.34 -0.44 -8.68
N ALA A 314 -15.40 -0.89 -9.34
CA ALA A 314 -15.66 -0.42 -10.69
C ALA A 314 -15.80 1.12 -10.66
N GLY A 315 -15.39 1.80 -11.73
CA GLY A 315 -15.71 3.23 -11.84
C GLY A 315 -17.21 3.39 -12.06
N GLY A 316 -17.78 4.47 -11.54
CA GLY A 316 -19.23 4.67 -11.62
C GLY A 316 -19.71 4.91 -13.05
N MET A 317 -21.02 4.76 -13.21
CA MET A 317 -21.74 4.96 -14.46
C MET A 317 -22.98 5.81 -14.19
N ASP A 318 -23.07 6.95 -14.87
CA ASP A 318 -24.15 7.91 -14.73
C ASP A 318 -24.90 7.88 -16.05
N ALA A 319 -26.06 7.24 -15.99
CA ALA A 319 -26.92 7.06 -17.14
C ALA A 319 -27.76 8.31 -17.45
N HIS A 320 -27.62 9.40 -16.69
CA HIS A 320 -28.45 10.59 -16.81
C HIS A 320 -27.64 11.90 -16.76
N VAL A 321 -26.62 12.00 -17.61
CA VAL A 321 -25.83 13.24 -17.76
C VAL A 321 -26.51 14.22 -18.72
N HIS A 322 -26.64 15.47 -18.30
CA HIS A 322 -26.99 16.59 -19.17
C HIS A 322 -25.72 17.30 -19.61
N PHE A 323 -25.34 17.18 -20.89
CA PHE A 323 -24.12 17.79 -21.46
C PHE A 323 -24.26 19.30 -21.66
N ILE A 324 -24.39 20.04 -20.57
CA ILE A 324 -24.61 21.50 -20.56
C ILE A 324 -23.32 22.25 -20.92
N CYS A 325 -22.18 21.80 -20.39
CA CYS A 325 -20.88 22.40 -20.67
C CYS A 325 -19.73 21.39 -20.50
N PRO A 326 -18.58 21.58 -21.17
CA PRO A 326 -17.44 20.65 -21.05
C PRO A 326 -16.87 20.52 -19.63
N GLN A 327 -17.00 21.55 -18.79
CA GLN A 327 -16.54 21.53 -17.41
C GLN A 327 -17.22 20.44 -16.58
N ILE A 328 -18.43 20.01 -16.96
CA ILE A 328 -19.09 18.89 -16.28
C ILE A 328 -18.26 17.60 -16.40
N CYS A 329 -17.52 17.42 -17.49
CA CYS A 329 -16.65 16.25 -17.66
C CYS A 329 -15.44 16.30 -16.70
N ASP A 330 -14.94 17.49 -16.39
CA ASP A 330 -13.84 17.69 -15.44
C ASP A 330 -14.34 17.50 -13.99
N GLU A 331 -15.52 18.01 -13.64
CA GLU A 331 -16.16 17.84 -12.32
C GLU A 331 -16.58 16.39 -12.05
N VAL A 332 -16.96 15.66 -13.10
CA VAL A 332 -17.23 14.22 -13.07
C VAL A 332 -15.93 13.38 -13.04
N GLY A 333 -14.79 14.02 -13.30
CA GLY A 333 -13.50 13.40 -13.59
C GLY A 333 -12.83 12.65 -12.44
N VAL A 334 -12.55 11.36 -12.73
CA VAL A 334 -11.52 10.43 -12.24
C VAL A 334 -11.86 9.44 -11.10
N PRO A 335 -12.38 9.79 -9.90
CA PRO A 335 -12.68 8.76 -8.90
C PRO A 335 -14.13 8.24 -8.96
N MET A 336 -15.05 8.92 -9.64
CA MET A 336 -16.48 8.56 -9.58
C MET A 336 -17.07 7.99 -10.86
N LEU A 337 -16.53 8.24 -12.07
CA LEU A 337 -17.13 7.79 -13.33
C LEU A 337 -16.10 7.40 -14.39
N SER A 338 -16.05 6.12 -14.78
CA SER A 338 -15.13 5.61 -15.82
C SER A 338 -15.82 5.26 -17.14
N LEU A 339 -17.15 5.28 -17.20
CA LEU A 339 -17.92 5.13 -18.43
C LEU A 339 -18.83 6.34 -18.64
N LEU A 340 -18.35 7.31 -19.42
CA LEU A 340 -19.18 8.34 -20.00
C LEU A 340 -19.77 7.77 -21.30
N LEU A 341 -21.06 7.41 -21.29
CA LEU A 341 -21.72 6.82 -22.44
C LEU A 341 -21.84 7.88 -23.55
N VAL A 342 -20.92 7.87 -24.52
CA VAL A 342 -21.10 8.60 -25.78
C VAL A 342 -22.16 7.85 -26.58
N LEU A 343 -23.44 8.18 -26.35
CA LEU A 343 -24.52 7.83 -27.27
C LEU A 343 -24.27 8.59 -28.58
N ALA A 344 -23.53 7.96 -29.48
CA ALA A 344 -23.48 8.38 -30.88
C ALA A 344 -24.86 8.13 -31.51
N ASP A 345 -25.52 9.22 -31.84
CA ASP A 345 -26.59 9.42 -32.83
C ASP A 345 -27.68 8.32 -33.00
N ILE A 346 -28.86 8.56 -32.41
CA ILE A 346 -30.07 7.75 -32.60
C ILE A 346 -30.80 8.08 -33.93
N ARG A 347 -30.21 8.86 -34.85
CA ARG A 347 -30.88 9.22 -36.13
C ARG A 347 -30.83 8.17 -37.24
N SER A 348 -30.19 7.01 -37.06
CA SER A 348 -30.12 5.99 -38.12
C SER A 348 -30.93 4.71 -37.85
N ALA A 349 -31.91 4.74 -36.94
CA ALA A 349 -32.84 3.63 -36.73
C ALA A 349 -34.29 4.13 -36.61
N TRP A 350 -34.87 4.51 -37.75
CA TRP A 350 -36.30 4.51 -38.00
C TRP A 350 -36.55 3.85 -39.36
#